data_AF-A0A850BAX3-F1
#
_entry.id   AF-A0A850BAX3-F1
#
_cell.length_a   1.000
_cell.length_b   1.000
_cell.length_c   1.000
_cell.angle_alpha   90.00
_cell.angle_beta   90.00
_cell.angle_gamma   90.00
#
_symmetry.space_group_name_H-M   'P 1'
#
loop_
_entity.id
_entity.type
_entity.pdbx_description
1 polymer ?
#
loop_
_entity_poly.entity_id
_entity_poly.type
_entity_poly.pdbx_seq_one_letter_code
_entity_poly.pdbx_strand_id
1 'polypeptide(L)'
;MNLAPVTLLAAELSSNQTFVLSIMAMVFAVPVVGIIAGACRKSVTTREREQTRREVAAYVAEGSMTADEAERILRAGPSKAGAADEWNLGFSNAKPAPKNT
;
A
#
# COMPACT_ATOMS: atom_id res chain seq x y z
N MET A 1 -37.04 0.03 -46.91
CA MET A 1 -35.67 0.44 -46.54
C MET A 1 -35.11 -0.58 -45.56
N ASN A 2 -34.31 -1.54 -46.02
CA ASN A 2 -33.72 -2.59 -45.16
C ASN A 2 -32.38 -2.09 -44.62
N LEU A 3 -32.35 -1.73 -43.34
CA LEU A 3 -31.16 -1.24 -42.62
C LEU A 3 -30.33 -2.36 -41.95
N ALA A 4 -30.80 -3.61 -42.02
CA ALA A 4 -30.15 -4.78 -41.44
C ALA A 4 -28.65 -4.95 -41.79
N PRO A 5 -28.17 -4.69 -43.02
CA PRO A 5 -26.75 -4.90 -43.32
C PRO A 5 -25.84 -3.83 -42.68
N VAL A 6 -26.34 -2.61 -42.44
CA VAL A 6 -25.55 -1.50 -41.86
C VAL A 6 -25.38 -1.69 -40.35
N THR A 7 -26.41 -2.18 -39.66
CA THR A 7 -26.34 -2.46 -38.23
C THR A 7 -25.41 -3.64 -37.91
N LEU A 8 -25.35 -4.65 -38.80
CA LEU A 8 -24.41 -5.77 -38.68
C LEU A 8 -22.97 -5.35 -38.94
N LEU A 9 -22.71 -4.50 -39.94
CA LEU A 9 -21.38 -3.96 -40.23
C LEU A 9 -20.87 -3.04 -39.10
N ALA A 10 -21.75 -2.27 -38.46
CA ALA A 10 -21.41 -1.47 -37.28
C ALA A 10 -21.05 -2.34 -36.07
N ALA A 11 -21.69 -3.50 -35.90
CA ALA A 11 -21.37 -4.46 -34.84
C ALA A 11 -20.01 -5.15 -35.06
N GLU A 12 -19.65 -5.48 -36.31
CA GLU A 12 -18.37 -6.11 -36.65
C GLU A 12 -17.18 -5.14 -36.58
N LEU A 13 -17.32 -3.88 -37.04
CA LEU A 13 -16.30 -2.84 -36.83
C LEU A 13 -16.14 -2.45 -35.34
N SER A 14 -17.13 -2.75 -34.50
CA SER A 14 -17.11 -2.44 -33.06
C SER A 14 -16.29 -3.41 -32.23
N SER A 15 -16.07 -4.66 -32.67
CA SER A 15 -15.49 -5.69 -31.78
C SER A 15 -14.05 -5.35 -31.36
N ASN A 16 -13.20 -4.96 -32.32
CA ASN A 16 -11.82 -4.56 -32.03
C ASN A 16 -11.74 -3.20 -31.31
N GLN A 17 -12.56 -2.22 -31.72
CA GLN A 17 -12.60 -0.90 -31.05
C GLN A 17 -13.10 -1.01 -29.60
N THR A 18 -14.13 -1.82 -29.35
CA THR A 18 -14.65 -2.09 -28.00
C THR A 18 -13.62 -2.83 -27.15
N PHE A 19 -12.90 -3.79 -27.73
CA PHE A 19 -11.82 -4.49 -27.04
C PHE A 19 -10.70 -3.53 -26.62
N VAL A 20 -10.22 -2.68 -27.53
CA VAL A 20 -9.18 -1.68 -27.26
C VAL A 20 -9.64 -0.66 -26.20
N LEU A 21 -10.87 -0.16 -26.31
CA LEU A 21 -11.44 0.77 -25.33
C LEU A 21 -11.59 0.14 -23.94
N SER A 22 -11.96 -1.14 -23.85
CA SER A 22 -12.09 -1.85 -22.57
C SER A 22 -10.75 -2.00 -21.85
N ILE A 23 -9.67 -2.30 -22.60
CA ILE A 23 -8.31 -2.41 -22.04
C ILE A 23 -7.82 -1.04 -21.58
N MET A 24 -8.01 0.00 -22.39
CA MET A 24 -7.62 1.36 -22.03
C MET A 24 -8.38 1.85 -20.79
N ALA A 25 -9.67 1.54 -20.68
CA ALA A 25 -10.47 1.88 -19.49
C ALA A 25 -9.94 1.18 -18.23
N MET A 26 -9.61 -0.11 -18.30
CA MET A 26 -9.05 -0.86 -17.17
C MET A 26 -7.66 -0.37 -16.75
N VAL A 27 -6.79 -0.06 -17.73
CA VAL A 27 -5.45 0.48 -17.47
C VAL A 27 -5.51 1.81 -16.73
N PHE A 28 -6.55 2.62 -16.95
CA PHE A 28 -6.76 3.87 -16.20
C PHE A 28 -7.52 3.68 -14.88
N ALA A 29 -8.51 2.79 -14.83
CA ALA A 29 -9.35 2.61 -13.64
C ALA A 29 -8.57 1.98 -12.46
N VAL A 30 -7.77 0.95 -12.72
CA VAL A 30 -7.01 0.22 -11.69
C VAL A 30 -6.02 1.13 -10.93
N PRO A 31 -5.15 1.93 -11.57
CA PRO A 31 -4.22 2.79 -10.84
C PRO A 31 -4.93 3.91 -10.08
N VAL A 32 -6.05 4.43 -10.57
CA VAL A 32 -6.83 5.46 -9.86
C VAL A 32 -7.31 4.91 -8.51
N VAL A 33 -7.90 3.71 -8.49
CA VAL A 33 -8.32 3.07 -7.24
C VAL A 33 -7.11 2.78 -6.34
N GLY A 34 -6.00 2.33 -6.92
CA GLY A 34 -4.76 2.10 -6.18
C GLY A 34 -4.20 3.35 -5.50
N ILE A 35 -4.17 4.48 -6.21
CA ILE A 35 -3.70 5.77 -5.70
C ILE A 35 -4.60 6.25 -4.57
N ILE A 36 -5.93 6.20 -4.75
CA ILE A 36 -6.89 6.61 -3.71
C ILE A 36 -6.72 5.74 -2.46
N ALA A 37 -6.68 4.41 -2.62
CA ALA A 37 -6.49 3.48 -1.51
C ALA A 37 -5.12 3.69 -0.82
N GLY A 38 -4.08 4.03 -1.56
CA GLY A 38 -2.77 4.39 -1.02
C GLY A 38 -2.78 5.71 -0.25
N ALA A 39 -3.46 6.72 -0.77
CA ALA A 39 -3.61 8.02 -0.12
C ALA A 39 -4.42 7.92 1.18
N CYS A 40 -5.53 7.18 1.18
CA CYS A 40 -6.32 6.91 2.38
C CYS A 40 -5.48 6.25 3.48
N ARG A 41 -4.70 5.21 3.14
CA ARG A 41 -3.80 4.54 4.10
C ARG A 41 -2.76 5.48 4.70
N LYS A 42 -2.15 6.35 3.88
CA LYS A 42 -1.21 7.37 4.37
C LYS A 42 -1.87 8.37 5.32
N SER A 43 -3.10 8.78 5.02
CA SER A 43 -3.86 9.71 5.87
C SER A 43 -4.16 9.11 7.25
N VAL A 44 -4.65 7.87 7.30
CA VAL A 44 -4.96 7.17 8.55
C VAL A 44 -3.72 6.98 9.41
N THR A 45 -2.63 6.46 8.84
CA THR A 45 -1.37 6.25 9.58
C THR A 45 -0.76 7.53 10.13
N THR A 46 -0.95 8.66 9.45
CA THR A 46 -0.50 9.97 9.96
C THR A 46 -1.34 10.42 11.15
N ARG A 47 -2.67 10.24 11.08
CA ARG A 47 -3.58 10.53 12.19
C ARG A 47 -3.30 9.66 13.40
N GLU A 48 -3.11 8.36 13.22
CA GLU A 48 -2.80 7.44 14.31
C GLU A 48 -1.52 7.84 15.04
N ARG A 49 -0.46 8.20 14.31
CA ARG A 49 0.79 8.68 14.93
C ARG A 49 0.61 9.94 15.76
N GLU A 50 -0.18 10.88 15.27
CA GLU A 50 -0.48 12.12 15.99
C GLU A 50 -1.34 11.85 17.22
N GLN A 51 -2.31 10.94 17.11
CA GLN A 51 -3.15 10.51 18.22
C GLN A 51 -2.31 9.80 19.30
N THR A 52 -1.46 8.84 18.94
CA THR A 52 -0.58 8.16 19.90
C THR A 52 0.34 9.15 20.63
N ARG A 53 0.87 10.18 19.95
CA ARG A 53 1.67 11.22 20.61
C ARG A 53 0.88 12.00 21.66
N ARG A 54 -0.39 12.30 21.39
CA ARG A 54 -1.27 13.01 22.34
C ARG A 54 -1.63 12.15 23.53
N GLU A 55 -1.93 10.87 23.30
CA GLU A 55 -2.24 9.91 24.36
C GLU A 55 -1.02 9.67 25.26
N VAL A 56 0.16 9.48 24.68
CA VAL A 56 1.41 9.36 25.45
C VAL A 56 1.68 10.62 26.27
N ALA A 57 1.45 11.82 25.72
CA ALA A 57 1.60 13.06 26.48
C ALA A 57 0.60 13.17 27.64
N ALA A 58 -0.64 12.70 27.45
CA ALA A 58 -1.64 12.64 28.51
C ALA A 58 -1.21 11.68 29.63
N TYR A 59 -0.71 10.48 29.30
CA TYR A 59 -0.22 9.53 30.30
C TYR A 59 0.98 10.04 31.10
N VAL A 60 1.87 10.80 30.45
CA VAL A 60 2.97 11.48 31.16
C VAL A 60 2.44 12.58 32.07
N ALA A 61 1.46 13.36 31.64
CA ALA A 61 0.85 14.42 32.44
C ALA A 61 0.04 13.87 33.63
N GLU A 62 -0.62 12.73 33.45
CA GLU A 62 -1.34 12.00 34.50
C GLU A 62 -0.38 11.27 35.46
N GLY A 63 0.89 11.10 35.08
CA GLY A 63 1.90 10.41 35.87
C GLY A 63 1.81 8.88 35.83
N SER A 64 0.96 8.31 34.97
CA SER A 64 0.85 6.87 34.75
C SER A 64 2.00 6.30 33.89
N MET A 65 2.77 7.18 33.25
CA MET A 65 3.94 6.85 32.44
C MET A 65 5.08 7.85 32.71
N THR A 66 6.33 7.39 32.77
CA THR A 66 7.49 8.29 32.91
C THR A 66 7.90 8.89 31.56
N ALA A 67 8.54 10.07 31.58
CA ALA A 67 9.02 10.72 30.37
C ALA A 67 10.03 9.86 29.57
N ASP A 68 10.92 9.14 30.26
CA ASP A 68 11.91 8.26 29.64
C ASP A 68 11.26 7.06 28.95
N GLU A 69 10.18 6.54 29.53
CA GLU A 69 9.39 5.47 28.94
C GLU A 69 8.59 5.94 27.72
N ALA A 70 7.98 7.12 27.80
CA ALA A 70 7.34 7.77 26.67
C ALA A 70 8.32 7.99 25.50
N GLU A 71 9.55 8.45 25.79
CA GLU A 71 10.58 8.61 24.76
C GLU A 71 10.92 7.27 24.08
N ARG A 72 11.09 6.21 24.86
CA ARG A 72 11.34 4.86 24.34
C ARG A 72 10.23 4.37 23.42
N ILE A 73 8.96 4.55 23.81
CA ILE A 73 7.79 4.14 23.02
C ILE A 73 7.73 4.92 21.70
N LEU A 74 7.93 6.25 21.76
CA LEU A 74 7.90 7.11 20.57
C LEU A 74 9.07 6.83 19.62
N ARG A 75 10.23 6.40 20.13
CA ARG A 75 11.40 5.99 19.33
C ARG A 75 11.27 4.60 18.72
N ALA A 76 10.54 3.67 19.35
CA ALA A 76 10.44 2.29 18.88
C ALA A 76 9.86 2.18 17.46
N GLY A 77 8.97 3.11 17.08
CA GLY A 77 8.39 3.18 15.74
C GLY A 77 7.62 1.91 15.33
N PRO A 78 6.90 1.93 14.18
CA PRO A 78 6.27 0.72 13.67
C PRO A 78 7.36 -0.25 13.19
N SER A 79 7.47 -1.39 13.87
CA SER A 79 8.35 -2.50 13.50
C SER A 79 8.09 -2.91 12.04
N LYS A 80 9.11 -2.90 11.18
CA LYS A 80 9.05 -3.50 9.83
C LYS A 80 9.14 -5.04 9.89
N ALA A 81 8.46 -5.68 10.83
CA ALA A 81 8.52 -7.13 11.04
C ALA A 81 7.17 -7.75 10.68
N GLY A 82 7.15 -8.73 9.78
CA GLY A 82 5.95 -9.52 9.49
C GLY A 82 5.54 -9.66 8.02
N ALA A 83 6.43 -9.40 7.05
CA ALA A 83 6.10 -9.73 5.64
C ALA A 83 7.30 -10.13 4.76
N ALA A 84 8.53 -9.83 5.17
CA ALA A 84 9.74 -10.17 4.41
C ALA A 84 10.65 -11.19 5.13
N ASP A 85 10.37 -11.51 6.39
CA ASP A 85 11.17 -12.38 7.24
C ASP A 85 10.66 -13.84 7.28
N GLU A 86 9.39 -14.10 6.96
CA GLU A 86 8.82 -15.45 7.00
C GLU A 86 9.17 -16.32 5.76
N TRP A 87 9.50 -15.70 4.62
CA TRP A 87 10.01 -16.42 3.44
C TRP A 87 11.50 -16.79 3.53
N ASN A 88 12.16 -16.57 4.67
CA ASN A 88 13.56 -16.93 4.92
C ASN A 88 13.72 -18.02 6.00
N LEU A 89 12.73 -18.90 6.13
CA LEU A 89 12.86 -20.16 6.87
C LEU A 89 13.54 -21.23 5.98
N GLY A 90 14.86 -21.14 5.80
CA GLY A 90 15.66 -22.30 5.38
C GLY A 90 16.82 -22.14 4.40
N PHE A 91 17.13 -20.95 3.85
CA PHE A 91 18.18 -20.85 2.80
C PHE A 91 19.16 -19.66 2.88
N SER A 92 19.41 -19.07 4.05
CA SER A 92 20.48 -18.07 4.13
C SER A 92 21.10 -17.93 5.52
N ASN A 93 22.18 -18.66 5.79
CA ASN A 93 23.22 -18.17 6.69
C ASN A 93 24.60 -18.82 6.45
N ALA A 94 25.14 -18.67 5.23
CA ALA A 94 26.59 -18.72 5.05
C ALA A 94 27.12 -17.30 5.17
N LYS A 95 27.59 -16.92 6.37
CA LYS A 95 28.35 -15.69 6.61
C LYS A 95 29.58 -15.69 5.67
N PRO A 96 29.74 -14.73 4.74
CA PRO A 96 30.93 -14.74 3.88
C PRO A 96 32.17 -14.51 4.75
N ALA A 97 33.16 -15.40 4.60
CA ALA A 97 34.42 -15.37 5.34
C ALA A 97 35.14 -14.03 5.15
N PRO A 98 35.85 -13.52 6.18
CA PRO A 98 36.61 -12.29 6.06
C PRO A 98 37.75 -12.49 5.05
N LYS A 99 37.80 -11.66 4.01
CA LYS A 99 38.92 -11.63 3.08
C LYS A 99 40.09 -10.96 3.78
N ASN A 100 41.13 -11.74 4.05
CA ASN A 100 42.42 -11.24 4.50
C ASN A 100 43.22 -10.76 3.28
N THR A 101 43.41 -9.45 3.19
CA THR A 101 44.49 -8.80 2.42
C THR A 101 45.00 -7.65 3.23
#